data_AF-A0A2A2A900-F1
#
_entry.id   AF-A0A2A2A900-F1
#
_cell.length_a   1.000
_cell.length_b   1.000
_cell.length_c   1.000
_cell.angle_alpha   90.00
_cell.angle_beta   90.00
_cell.angle_gamma   90.00
#
_symmetry.space_group_name_H-M   'P 1'
#
loop_
_entity.id
_entity.type
_entity.pdbx_description
1 polymer ?
#
loop_
_entity_poly.entity_id
_entity_poly.type
_entity_poly.pdbx_seq_one_letter_code
_entity_poly.pdbx_strand_id
1 'polypeptide(L)'
;MKKTASALMLTAAVLVTPALAQYAGPGVQPAATSVQAILDKPVDDQHVTLRGKIVRQVKSDEYIFSDGKAEIRVEIDQHLLPATPFDASTVVEIIGEVEKDTLQAPEIDVRSLRIVK
;
A
#
# COMPACT_ATOMS: atom_id res chain seq x y z
N MET A 1 -38.32 -3.72 -45.93
CA MET A 1 -37.09 -2.89 -45.84
C MET A 1 -36.90 -2.46 -44.39
N LYS A 2 -35.65 -2.53 -43.94
CA LYS A 2 -35.01 -2.16 -42.64
C LYS A 2 -35.74 -1.03 -41.88
N LYS A 3 -35.78 -1.04 -40.54
CA LYS A 3 -34.71 -0.46 -39.70
C LYS A 3 -34.86 -0.92 -38.24
N THR A 4 -33.84 -1.61 -37.72
CA THR A 4 -33.61 -1.82 -36.29
C THR A 4 -32.80 -0.63 -35.76
N ALA A 5 -33.31 0.06 -34.74
CA ALA A 5 -32.59 1.14 -34.07
C ALA A 5 -31.83 0.57 -32.88
N SER A 6 -30.50 0.53 -32.98
CA SER A 6 -29.61 0.18 -31.86
C SER A 6 -29.39 1.44 -31.01
N ALA A 7 -29.80 1.41 -29.75
CA ALA A 7 -29.44 2.42 -28.76
C ALA A 7 -28.12 2.03 -28.08
N LEU A 8 -27.07 2.81 -28.36
CA LEU A 8 -25.76 2.67 -27.73
C LEU A 8 -25.77 3.50 -26.43
N MET A 9 -25.93 2.84 -25.28
CA MET A 9 -25.71 3.48 -23.97
C MET A 9 -24.20 3.62 -23.73
N LEU A 10 -23.67 4.85 -23.83
CA LEU A 10 -22.35 5.17 -23.29
C LEU A 10 -22.46 5.28 -21.77
N THR A 11 -21.94 4.29 -21.04
CA THR A 11 -21.66 4.40 -19.61
C THR A 11 -20.35 5.16 -19.41
N ALA A 12 -20.43 6.42 -18.98
CA ALA A 12 -19.26 7.18 -18.55
C ALA A 12 -18.83 6.68 -17.16
N ALA A 13 -17.71 5.97 -17.09
CA ALA A 13 -17.09 5.62 -15.81
C ALA A 13 -16.44 6.88 -15.21
N VAL A 14 -17.02 7.41 -14.14
CA VAL A 14 -16.42 8.49 -13.36
C VAL A 14 -15.31 7.88 -12.51
N LEU A 15 -14.06 8.11 -12.92
CA LEU A 15 -12.90 7.80 -12.10
C LEU A 15 -12.82 8.85 -10.98
N VAL A 16 -13.28 8.48 -9.79
CA VAL A 16 -13.07 9.29 -8.58
C VAL A 16 -11.61 9.09 -8.15
N THR A 17 -10.73 10.02 -8.50
CA THR A 17 -9.40 10.09 -7.91
C THR A 17 -9.53 10.70 -6.51
N PRO A 18 -9.07 10.04 -5.43
CA PRO A 18 -8.99 10.69 -4.14
C PRO A 18 -7.96 11.82 -4.24
N ALA A 19 -8.42 13.06 -4.20
CA ALA A 19 -7.54 14.22 -4.05
C ALA A 19 -7.03 14.25 -2.61
N LEU A 20 -5.86 13.65 -2.36
CA LEU A 20 -5.13 13.85 -1.12
C LEU A 20 -4.48 15.23 -1.19
N ALA A 21 -5.02 16.19 -0.45
CA ALA A 21 -4.36 17.49 -0.28
C ALA A 21 -3.10 17.28 0.57
N GLN A 22 -1.95 17.13 -0.08
CA GLN A 22 -0.65 17.11 0.58
C GLN A 22 0.00 18.49 0.42
N TYR A 23 0.64 18.98 1.48
CA TYR A 23 1.50 20.15 1.41
C TYR A 23 2.53 19.95 0.30
N ALA A 24 2.58 20.87 -0.67
CA ALA A 24 3.44 20.80 -1.86
C ALA A 24 4.58 21.83 -1.83
N GLY A 25 5.02 22.22 -0.63
CA GLY A 25 6.13 23.15 -0.44
C GLY A 25 7.51 22.49 -0.58
N PRO A 26 8.59 23.26 -0.46
CA PRO A 26 9.95 22.73 -0.47
C PRO A 26 10.16 21.64 0.61
N GLY A 27 10.87 20.57 0.27
CA GLY A 27 11.20 19.46 1.19
C GLY A 27 10.28 18.24 1.11
N VAL A 28 9.24 18.26 0.27
CA VAL A 28 8.33 17.10 0.11
C VAL A 28 9.02 15.97 -0.65
N GLN A 29 9.17 14.83 0.02
CA GLN A 29 9.54 13.57 -0.61
C GLN A 29 8.28 12.99 -1.29
N PRO A 30 8.34 12.55 -2.56
CA PRO A 30 7.23 11.83 -3.17
C PRO A 30 7.01 10.52 -2.40
N ALA A 31 5.77 10.25 -2.01
CA ALA A 31 5.41 8.98 -1.40
C ALA A 31 5.69 7.85 -2.38
N ALA A 32 6.44 6.81 -1.96
CA ALA A 32 6.62 5.63 -2.80
C ALA A 32 5.28 4.89 -2.92
N THR A 33 4.95 4.45 -4.14
CA THR A 33 3.65 3.85 -4.46
C THR A 33 3.69 2.34 -4.70
N SER A 34 4.87 1.71 -4.63
CA SER A 34 5.03 0.25 -4.79
C SER A 34 6.21 -0.29 -3.99
N VAL A 35 6.13 -1.58 -3.65
CA VAL A 35 7.19 -2.28 -2.93
C VAL A 35 8.46 -2.35 -3.77
N GLN A 36 8.34 -2.64 -5.07
CA GLN A 36 9.51 -2.74 -5.96
C GLN A 36 10.32 -1.42 -6.02
N ALA A 37 9.65 -0.26 -6.05
CA ALA A 37 10.34 1.02 -6.10
C ALA A 37 11.18 1.28 -4.83
N ILE A 38 10.67 0.83 -3.67
CA ILE A 38 11.37 0.90 -2.39
C ILE A 38 12.60 -0.02 -2.41
N LEU A 39 12.45 -1.25 -2.91
CA LEU A 39 13.56 -2.21 -3.00
C LEU A 39 14.66 -1.73 -3.96
N ASP A 40 14.29 -1.13 -5.09
CA ASP A 40 15.24 -0.64 -6.10
C ASP A 40 16.05 0.55 -5.61
N LYS A 41 15.43 1.42 -4.81
CA LYS A 41 16.04 2.65 -4.29
C LYS A 41 15.50 3.00 -2.90
N PRO A 42 15.95 2.30 -1.84
CA PRO A 42 15.48 2.58 -0.49
C PRO A 42 16.00 3.94 -0.02
N VAL A 43 15.08 4.76 0.47
CA VAL A 43 15.36 6.06 1.08
C VAL A 43 14.89 5.96 2.52
N ASP A 44 15.83 6.10 3.44
CA ASP A 44 15.56 6.10 4.89
C ASP A 44 14.57 7.22 5.26
N ASP A 45 13.71 6.98 6.25
CA ASP A 45 12.62 7.86 6.69
C ASP A 45 11.58 8.21 5.60
N GLN A 46 11.62 7.55 4.43
CA GLN A 46 10.67 7.83 3.37
C GLN A 46 9.26 7.36 3.77
N HIS A 47 8.33 8.29 3.81
CA HIS A 47 6.92 7.97 4.05
C HIS A 47 6.29 7.23 2.87
N VAL A 48 5.55 6.18 3.18
CA VAL A 48 4.88 5.33 2.17
C VAL A 48 3.43 5.06 2.52
N THR A 49 2.63 4.79 1.49
CA THR A 49 1.29 4.24 1.63
C THR A 49 1.15 3.12 0.62
N LEU A 50 1.00 1.90 1.11
CA LEU A 50 1.02 0.69 0.29
C LEU A 50 -0.28 -0.09 0.49
N ARG A 51 -0.79 -0.68 -0.60
CA ARG A 51 -1.95 -1.58 -0.58
C ARG A 51 -1.54 -2.97 -1.01
N GLY A 52 -2.00 -3.97 -0.28
CA GLY A 52 -1.51 -5.32 -0.44
C GLY A 52 -2.10 -6.26 0.59
N LYS A 53 -1.35 -7.31 0.94
CA LYS A 53 -1.76 -8.33 1.91
C LYS A 53 -0.62 -8.67 2.86
N ILE A 54 -0.96 -8.98 4.10
CA ILE A 54 -0.03 -9.64 5.03
C ILE A 54 -0.02 -11.12 4.69
N VAL A 55 1.11 -11.61 4.19
CA VAL A 55 1.25 -13.00 3.69
C VAL A 55 1.49 -13.97 4.86
N ARG A 56 2.39 -13.61 5.78
CA ARG A 56 2.76 -14.41 6.94
C ARG A 56 3.48 -13.57 7.99
N GLN A 57 3.39 -13.99 9.26
CA GLN A 57 4.25 -13.51 10.33
C GLN A 57 5.59 -14.25 10.27
N VAL A 58 6.70 -13.55 10.49
CA VAL A 58 8.05 -14.16 10.48
C VAL A 58 8.67 -14.21 11.86
N LYS A 59 8.43 -13.21 12.72
CA LYS A 59 8.93 -13.16 14.09
C LYS A 59 8.30 -12.00 14.86
N SER A 60 7.70 -12.23 16.03
CA SER A 60 7.08 -11.16 16.85
C SER A 60 6.27 -10.20 15.98
N ASP A 61 6.64 -8.93 15.94
CA ASP A 61 5.95 -7.87 15.20
C ASP A 61 6.40 -7.78 13.73
N GLU A 62 7.29 -8.66 13.27
CA GLU A 62 7.75 -8.75 11.87
C GLU A 62 6.83 -9.66 11.03
N TYR A 63 6.38 -9.13 9.89
CA TYR A 63 5.53 -9.80 8.90
C TYR A 63 6.09 -9.62 7.48
N ILE A 64 5.63 -10.46 6.55
CA ILE A 64 5.80 -10.22 5.11
C ILE A 64 4.54 -9.57 4.55
N PHE A 65 4.73 -8.43 3.90
CA PHE A 65 3.71 -7.74 3.12
C PHE A 65 3.97 -7.92 1.64
N SER A 66 2.91 -8.13 0.86
CA SER A 66 2.98 -8.14 -0.61
C SER A 66 2.02 -7.13 -1.20
N ASP A 67 2.49 -6.30 -2.14
CA ASP A 67 1.64 -5.46 -3.00
C ASP A 67 1.08 -6.23 -4.22
N GLY A 68 1.32 -7.55 -4.28
CA GLY A 68 0.95 -8.43 -5.39
C GLY A 68 1.99 -8.52 -6.50
N LYS A 69 3.06 -7.72 -6.45
CA LYS A 69 4.17 -7.76 -7.42
C LYS A 69 5.50 -8.07 -6.75
N ALA A 70 5.74 -7.50 -5.58
CA ALA A 70 6.91 -7.75 -4.77
C ALA A 70 6.50 -7.96 -3.30
N GLU A 71 7.47 -8.41 -2.51
CA GLU A 71 7.32 -8.63 -1.07
C GLU A 71 8.37 -7.84 -0.31
N ILE A 72 7.99 -7.35 0.87
CA ILE A 72 8.89 -6.65 1.79
C ILE A 72 8.55 -7.02 3.22
N ARG A 73 9.56 -7.01 4.10
CA ARG A 73 9.34 -7.15 5.53
C ARG A 73 8.71 -5.86 6.07
N VAL A 74 7.76 -6.03 6.98
CA VAL A 74 7.13 -4.93 7.70
C VAL A 74 7.13 -5.23 9.18
N GLU A 75 7.37 -4.21 10.00
CA GLU A 75 7.19 -4.26 11.44
C GLU A 75 5.83 -3.64 11.77
N ILE A 76 4.95 -4.40 12.43
CA ILE A 76 3.61 -3.99 12.81
C ILE A 76 3.43 -4.30 14.28
N ASP A 77 3.53 -3.25 15.10
CA ASP A 77 3.24 -3.37 16.53
C ASP A 77 1.83 -3.93 16.77
N GLN A 78 1.71 -4.75 17.81
CA GLN A 78 0.43 -5.36 18.20
C GLN A 78 -0.73 -4.36 18.34
N HIS A 79 -0.45 -3.12 18.79
CA HIS A 79 -1.47 -2.09 18.98
C HIS A 79 -2.03 -1.49 17.68
N LEU A 80 -1.36 -1.73 16.54
CA LEU A 80 -1.78 -1.32 15.20
C LEU A 80 -2.62 -2.38 14.49
N LEU A 81 -2.64 -3.61 15.00
CA LEU A 81 -3.40 -4.70 14.39
C LEU A 81 -4.91 -4.41 14.47
N PRO A 82 -5.67 -4.67 13.39
CA PRO A 82 -7.12 -4.55 13.41
C PRO A 82 -7.75 -5.44 14.49
N ALA A 83 -8.78 -4.91 15.15
CA ALA A 83 -9.58 -5.69 16.10
C ALA A 83 -10.35 -6.85 15.44
N THR A 84 -10.55 -6.79 14.12
CA THR A 84 -11.19 -7.86 13.35
C THR A 84 -10.12 -8.82 12.84
N PRO A 85 -10.30 -10.15 13.00
CA PRO A 85 -9.40 -11.13 12.39
C PRO A 85 -9.30 -10.94 10.89
N PHE A 86 -8.08 -11.06 10.37
CA PHE A 86 -7.77 -11.00 8.95
C PHE A 86 -6.73 -12.07 8.62
N ASP A 87 -6.67 -12.45 7.35
CA ASP A 87 -5.78 -13.49 6.86
C ASP A 87 -5.06 -13.07 5.56
N ALA A 88 -4.28 -13.98 4.99
CA ALA A 88 -3.53 -13.75 3.76
C ALA A 88 -4.41 -13.48 2.51
N SER A 89 -5.73 -13.63 2.61
CA SER A 89 -6.66 -13.25 1.54
C SER A 89 -7.11 -11.79 1.66
N THR A 90 -6.99 -11.20 2.86
CA THR A 90 -7.48 -9.86 3.19
C THR A 90 -6.58 -8.77 2.63
N VAL A 91 -7.18 -7.79 1.95
CA VAL A 91 -6.45 -6.61 1.47
C VAL A 91 -6.36 -5.57 2.57
N VAL A 92 -5.16 -5.07 2.81
CA VAL A 92 -4.87 -4.01 3.79
C VAL A 92 -4.20 -2.83 3.11
N GLU A 93 -4.35 -1.66 3.71
CA GLU A 93 -3.51 -0.48 3.44
C GLU A 93 -2.63 -0.25 4.67
N ILE A 94 -1.33 -0.11 4.43
CA ILE A 94 -0.35 0.27 5.43
C ILE A 94 0.18 1.67 5.13
N ILE A 95 0.38 2.45 6.18
CA ILE A 95 1.10 3.72 6.17
C ILE A 95 2.29 3.56 7.11
N GLY A 96 3.47 3.94 6.67
CA GLY A 96 4.70 3.76 7.44
C GLY A 96 5.88 4.49 6.85
N GLU A 97 7.05 4.21 7.41
CA GLU A 97 8.34 4.77 7.01
C GLU A 97 9.25 3.64 6.53
N VAL A 98 10.02 3.90 5.48
CA VAL A 98 11.07 2.97 5.03
C VAL A 98 12.23 3.06 6.01
N GLU A 99 12.54 1.95 6.65
CA GLU A 99 13.71 1.78 7.50
C GLU A 99 14.83 1.12 6.69
N LYS A 100 15.98 1.81 6.59
CA LYS A 100 17.13 1.34 5.81
C LYS A 100 18.36 1.21 6.69
N ASP A 101 18.59 0.01 7.19
CA ASP A 101 19.88 -0.38 7.77
C ASP A 101 20.91 -0.67 6.65
N THR A 102 22.15 -0.26 6.87
CA THR A 102 23.30 -0.58 6.00
C THR A 102 23.60 -2.08 5.87
N LEU A 103 23.20 -2.91 6.85
CA LEU A 103 23.50 -4.34 6.90
C LEU A 103 22.29 -5.25 6.70
N GLN A 104 21.07 -4.69 6.62
CA GLN A 104 19.84 -5.45 6.46
C GLN A 104 19.08 -5.04 5.20
N ALA A 105 18.20 -5.91 4.72
CA ALA A 105 17.25 -5.53 3.69
C ALA A 105 16.32 -4.43 4.25
N PRO A 106 15.89 -3.46 3.41
CA PRO A 106 14.97 -2.43 3.86
C PRO A 106 13.65 -3.05 4.30
N GLU A 107 13.02 -2.41 5.28
CA GLU A 107 11.72 -2.79 5.81
C GLU A 107 10.82 -1.56 5.97
N ILE A 108 9.56 -1.79 6.30
CA ILE A 108 8.62 -0.72 6.63
C ILE A 108 8.27 -0.78 8.11
N ASP A 109 8.59 0.27 8.86
CA ASP A 109 8.02 0.50 10.18
C ASP A 109 6.59 1.04 9.99
N VAL A 110 5.59 0.23 10.32
CA VAL A 110 4.18 0.56 10.08
C VAL A 110 3.68 1.47 11.18
N ARG A 111 3.09 2.61 10.78
CA ARG A 111 2.44 3.58 11.67
C ARG A 111 0.92 3.43 11.69
N SER A 112 0.34 2.83 10.65
CA SER A 112 -1.10 2.54 10.57
C SER A 112 -1.37 1.36 9.65
N LEU A 113 -2.26 0.47 10.07
CA LEU A 113 -2.78 -0.61 9.25
C LEU A 113 -4.31 -0.58 9.29
N ARG A 114 -4.93 -0.63 8.11
CA ARG A 114 -6.39 -0.77 7.98
C ARG A 114 -6.77 -1.81 6.95
N ILE A 115 -7.84 -2.55 7.23
CA ILE A 115 -8.47 -3.43 6.25
C ILE A 115 -9.16 -2.58 5.18
N VAL A 116 -8.94 -2.92 3.91
CA VAL A 116 -9.62 -2.31 2.77
C VAL A 116 -10.90 -3.10 2.50
N LYS A 117 -12.04 -2.40 2.45
CA LYS A 117 -13.35 -2.96 2.11
C LYS A 117 -13.68 -2.76 0.64
#